data_AF-E9UZ28-F1
#
_entry.id   AF-E9UZ28-F1
#
_cell.length_a   1.000
_cell.length_b   1.000
_cell.length_c   1.000
_cell.angle_alpha   90.00
_cell.angle_beta   90.00
_cell.angle_gamma   90.00
#
_symmetry.space_group_name_H-M   'P 1'
#
loop_
_entity.id
_entity.type
_entity.pdbx_description
1 polymer ?
#
loop_
_entity_poly.entity_id
_entity_poly.type
_entity_poly.pdbx_seq_one_letter_code
_entity_poly.pdbx_strand_id
1 'polypeptide(L)' 'MATMTDSATEQSRGVDALHEHGWLTESSHQTSEGRVLYVRCAHCGVRRVDLQPHPLLPPQSLSREQR' A
#
# COMPACT_ATOMS: atom_id res chain seq x y z
N MET A 1 25.62 -9.87 -27.33
CA MET A 1 25.62 -10.30 -25.92
C MET A 1 24.69 -9.37 -25.17
N ALA A 2 23.42 -9.75 -25.00
CA ALA A 2 22.41 -8.89 -24.37
C ALA A 2 21.41 -9.77 -23.62
N THR A 3 21.44 -9.73 -22.28
CA THR A 3 20.30 -9.90 -21.37
C THR A 3 20.79 -9.85 -19.92
N MET A 4 20.65 -8.70 -19.25
CA MET A 4 20.59 -8.64 -17.78
C MET A 4 19.69 -7.46 -17.40
N THR A 5 18.39 -7.63 -17.56
CA THR A 5 17.39 -6.67 -17.02
C THR A 5 16.14 -7.43 -16.61
N ASP A 6 16.27 -8.28 -15.59
CA ASP A 6 15.11 -8.77 -14.84
C ASP A 6 15.53 -9.24 -13.44
N SER A 7 15.83 -8.30 -12.56
CA SER A 7 16.12 -8.62 -11.14
C SER A 7 15.43 -7.68 -10.15
N ALA A 8 14.63 -6.74 -10.63
CA ALA A 8 13.95 -5.74 -9.80
C ALA A 8 12.57 -6.20 -9.28
N THR A 9 12.02 -7.30 -9.78
CA THR A 9 10.69 -7.82 -9.44
C THR A 9 10.70 -8.85 -8.31
N GLU A 10 11.85 -9.49 -8.05
CA GLU A 10 11.93 -10.63 -7.12
C GLU A 10 12.36 -10.25 -5.69
N GLN A 11 13.12 -9.15 -5.54
CA GLN A 11 13.58 -8.67 -4.23
C GLN A 11 12.45 -8.14 -3.34
N SER A 12 11.29 -7.78 -3.90
CA SER A 12 10.14 -7.42 -3.07
C SER A 12 9.66 -8.61 -2.22
N ARG A 13 9.77 -9.90 -2.63
CA ARG A 13 9.04 -11.06 -2.00
C ARG A 13 9.38 -11.32 -0.54
N GLY A 14 10.57 -10.96 -0.08
CA GLY A 14 10.97 -11.12 1.33
C GLY A 14 10.87 -9.84 2.18
N VAL A 15 10.84 -8.66 1.55
CA VAL A 15 10.89 -7.36 2.25
C VAL A 15 9.53 -6.91 2.78
N ASP A 16 8.43 -7.51 2.32
CA ASP A 16 7.05 -7.17 2.71
C ASP A 16 6.83 -7.19 4.23
N ALA A 17 7.37 -8.21 4.90
CA ALA A 17 7.13 -8.48 6.32
C ALA A 17 8.26 -7.96 7.23
N LEU A 18 9.27 -7.29 6.68
CA LEU A 18 10.53 -6.99 7.39
C LEU A 18 10.77 -5.51 7.70
N HIS A 19 9.88 -4.60 7.31
CA HIS A 19 10.04 -3.18 7.60
C HIS A 19 8.72 -2.51 7.96
N GLU A 20 8.82 -1.42 8.72
CA GLU A 20 7.72 -0.50 8.95
C GLU A 20 7.35 0.18 7.63
N HIS A 21 6.10 0.01 7.21
CA HIS A 21 5.63 0.53 5.92
C HIS A 21 5.38 2.04 5.96
N GLY A 22 6.04 2.77 5.06
CA GLY A 22 5.73 4.18 4.79
C GLY A 22 4.58 4.32 3.78
N TRP A 23 3.35 4.35 4.28
CA TRP A 23 2.14 4.39 3.45
C TRP A 23 1.91 5.75 2.79
N LEU A 24 1.73 5.75 1.46
CA LEU A 24 1.33 6.90 0.66
C LEU A 24 -0.05 6.66 0.05
N THR A 25 -0.92 7.67 0.06
CA THR A 25 -2.25 7.57 -0.59
C THR A 25 -2.11 7.71 -2.10
N GLU A 26 -2.49 6.68 -2.86
CA GLU A 26 -2.54 6.71 -4.32
C GLU A 26 -3.86 7.31 -4.81
N SER A 27 -4.97 6.92 -4.19
CA SER A 27 -6.29 7.47 -4.47
C SER A 27 -7.18 7.47 -3.23
N SER A 28 -8.17 8.35 -3.25
CA SER A 28 -9.17 8.44 -2.18
C SER A 28 -10.56 8.58 -2.78
N HIS A 29 -11.51 7.83 -2.25
CA HIS A 29 -12.90 7.82 -2.73
C HIS A 29 -13.86 8.01 -1.56
N GLN A 30 -14.85 8.88 -1.73
CA GLN A 30 -15.90 9.06 -0.74
C GLN A 30 -17.00 8.02 -0.95
N THR A 31 -17.41 7.36 0.13
CA THR A 31 -18.48 6.37 0.18
C THR A 31 -19.43 6.73 1.33
N SER A 32 -20.53 5.99 1.48
CA SER A 32 -21.45 6.16 2.62
C SER A 32 -20.80 5.84 3.97
N GLU A 33 -19.80 4.96 3.98
CA GLU A 33 -19.08 4.52 5.19
C GLU A 33 -17.94 5.46 5.59
N GLY A 34 -17.66 6.48 4.78
CA GLY A 34 -16.56 7.42 4.98
C GLY A 34 -15.69 7.55 3.73
N ARG A 35 -14.40 7.81 3.92
CA ARG A 35 -13.43 7.91 2.81
C ARG A 35 -12.58 6.65 2.76
N VAL A 36 -12.65 5.94 1.65
CA VAL A 36 -11.77 4.81 1.35
C VAL A 36 -10.47 5.35 0.76
N LEU A 37 -9.34 4.94 1.31
CA LEU A 37 -7.99 5.31 0.90
C LEU A 37 -7.30 4.07 0.34
N TYR A 38 -6.87 4.15 -0.91
CA TYR A 38 -5.97 3.15 -1.49
C TYR A 38 -4.55 3.65 -1.24
N VAL A 39 -3.82 2.94 -0.38
CA VAL A 39 -2.47 3.30 0.02
C VAL A 39 -1.46 2.31 -0.51
N ARG A 40 -0.26 2.80 -0.83
CA ARG A 40 0.88 2.02 -1.27
C ARG A 40 2.11 2.35 -0.44
N CYS A 41 2.87 1.35 -0.03
CA CYS A 41 4.15 1.54 0.62
C CYS A 41 5.17 2.12 -0.38
N ALA A 42 5.80 3.24 -0.02
CA ALA A 42 6.78 3.91 -0.86
C ALA A 42 8.03 3.05 -1.15
N HIS A 43 8.31 2.04 -0.32
CA HIS A 43 9.54 1.27 -0.35
C HIS A 43 9.37 -0.09 -1.03
N CYS A 44 8.41 -0.90 -0.59
CA CYS A 44 8.21 -2.25 -1.14
C CYS A 44 7.09 -2.36 -2.19
N GLY A 45 6.25 -1.33 -2.30
CA GLY A 45 5.15 -1.27 -3.25
C GLY A 45 3.90 -2.07 -2.89
N VAL A 46 3.84 -2.61 -1.68
CA VAL A 46 2.63 -3.21 -1.10
C VAL A 46 1.50 -2.22 -1.10
N ARG A 47 0.29 -2.69 -1.37
CA ARG A 47 -0.94 -1.93 -1.31
C ARG A 47 -1.80 -2.39 -0.14
N ARG A 48 -2.51 -1.44 0.43
CA ARG A 48 -3.52 -1.66 1.47
C ARG A 48 -4.69 -0.72 1.21
N VAL A 49 -5.86 -1.12 1.68
CA VAL A 49 -7.04 -0.25 1.68
C VAL A 49 -7.34 0.13 3.12
N ASP A 50 -7.41 1.42 3.37
CA ASP A 50 -7.77 1.99 4.66
C ASP A 50 -9.12 2.70 4.54
N LEU A 51 -9.92 2.68 5.60
CA LEU A 51 -11.15 3.44 5.73
C LEU A 51 -10.95 4.53 6.76
N GLN A 52 -11.27 5.75 6.38
CA GLN A 52 -11.38 6.88 7.26
C GLN A 52 -12.87 7.23 7.45
N PRO A 53 -13.51 6.81 8.56
CA PRO A 53 -14.93 7.07 8.79
C PRO A 53 -15.22 8.57 8.91
N HIS A 54 -14.26 9.33 9.47
CA HIS A 54 -14.37 10.77 9.63
C HIS A 54 -13.01 11.45 9.43
N PRO A 55 -12.93 12.66 8.83
CA PRO A 55 -11.66 13.33 8.55
C PRO A 55 -10.78 13.60 9.77
N LEU A 56 -11.38 13.68 10.96
CA LEU A 56 -10.66 13.90 12.23
C LEU A 56 -10.25 12.59 12.92
N LEU A 57 -10.67 11.43 12.40
CA LEU A 57 -10.30 10.13 12.93
C LEU A 57 -9.17 9.52 12.09
N PRO A 58 -8.26 8.75 12.71
CA PRO A 58 -7.24 8.03 11.98
C PRO A 58 -7.88 7.00 11.05
N PRO A 59 -7.32 6.80 9.83
CA PRO A 59 -7.74 5.72 8.97
C PRO A 59 -7.48 4.35 9.61
N GLN A 60 -8.38 3.40 9.37
CA GLN A 60 -8.30 2.02 9.82
C GLN A 60 -8.07 1.09 8.63
N SER A 61 -7.14 0.15 8.75
CA SER A 61 -6.89 -0.82 7.68
C SER A 61 -8.10 -1.76 7.52
N LEU A 62 -8.74 -1.72 6.35
CA LEU A 62 -9.81 -2.65 5.98
C LEU A 62 -9.28 -3.91 5.29
N SER A 63 -8.13 -3.81 4.61
CA SER A 63 -7.51 -4.92 3.89
C SER A 63 -6.22 -5.36 4.53
N ARG A 64 -5.85 -6.62 4.25
CA ARG A 64 -4.47 -7.07 4.43
C ARG A 64 -3.55 -6.40 3.40
N GLU A 65 -2.26 -6.47 3.68
CA GLU A 65 -1.19 -6.09 2.77
C GLU A 65 -1.23 -6.98 1.53
N GLN A 66 -1.37 -6.36 0.35
CA GLN A 66 -1.51 -7.03 -0.94
C GLN A 66 -0.46 -6.50 -1.92
N ARG A 67 0.19 -7.37 -2.67
CA ARG A 67 1.21 -6.97 -3.64
C ARG A 67 0.70 -6.95 -5.06
#